data_AF-A0A9D6JI60-F1
#
_entry.id   AF-A0A9D6JI60-F1
#
_cell.length_a   1.000
_cell.length_b   1.000
_cell.length_c   1.000
_cell.angle_alpha   90.00
_cell.angle_beta   90.00
_cell.angle_gamma   90.00
#
_symmetry.space_group_name_H-M   'P 1'
#
loop_
_entity.id
_entity.type
_entity.pdbx_description
1 polymer ?
#
loop_
_entity_poly.entity_id
_entity_poly.type
_entity_poly.pdbx_seq_one_letter_code
_entity_poly.pdbx_strand_id
1 'polypeptide(L)'
;SKCHVTESHEVAGSRNQMSAADEQGHLVRGSTEKRNPTTCVACHDNNPHAGAEQALLNRHTDKLACQTCHIPAYARGMATKMEWDWSTAGKLDDKGHRLQIKGSDGNDIYDSKKGDFSWEKYVIPEYQWFNGAVIWTLADTRFDPNEILKINAFQGSPDDGKSRIWPTKVFRGKQMYDKVNNNLVVTSLSDDKESALWINYDVEKAVAAGMKIAGKPYSGEVGFVATEMSWPITHMVAPKEDALACAQCHKPEGRLKDVPGVYMPGTNTTPLLDKLGFIVALLTLVGVLGHGAIRYFMYKKGK
;
A
#
# COMPACT_ATOMS: atom_id res chain seq x y z
N SER A 1 -13.02 12.37 -19.31
CA SER A 1 -12.90 11.57 -18.07
C SER A 1 -14.12 11.82 -17.20
N LYS A 2 -14.65 10.81 -16.49
CA LYS A 2 -15.82 10.98 -15.58
C LYS A 2 -15.41 11.28 -14.13
N CYS A 3 -14.28 10.72 -13.65
CA CYS A 3 -13.75 10.99 -12.31
C CYS A 3 -12.62 12.05 -12.36
N HIS A 4 -11.59 11.85 -13.18
CA HIS A 4 -10.48 12.79 -13.37
C HIS A 4 -10.89 14.00 -14.22
N VAL A 5 -11.90 14.75 -13.80
CA VAL A 5 -12.38 15.94 -14.52
C VAL A 5 -11.20 16.87 -14.78
N THR A 6 -11.08 17.33 -16.02
CA THR A 6 -9.99 18.17 -16.48
C THR A 6 -10.55 19.50 -16.90
N GLU A 7 -10.05 20.56 -16.27
CA GLU A 7 -10.38 21.94 -16.60
C GLU A 7 -9.07 22.72 -16.76
N SER A 8 -8.96 23.56 -17.79
CA SER A 8 -7.74 24.35 -18.05
C SER A 8 -6.44 23.53 -18.08
N HIS A 9 -6.51 22.28 -18.57
CA HIS A 9 -5.41 21.29 -18.56
C HIS A 9 -4.94 20.83 -17.17
N GLU A 10 -5.63 21.21 -16.10
CA GLU A 10 -5.42 20.66 -14.77
C GLU A 10 -6.24 19.36 -14.61
N VAL A 11 -5.54 18.24 -14.45
CA VAL A 11 -6.15 16.93 -14.24
C VAL A 11 -6.25 16.67 -12.73
N ALA A 12 -7.47 16.64 -12.20
CA ALA A 12 -7.70 16.36 -10.79
C ALA A 12 -7.20 14.95 -10.37
N GLY A 13 -6.75 14.81 -9.12
CA GLY A 13 -6.39 13.52 -8.51
C GLY A 13 -5.11 12.88 -9.08
N SER A 14 -4.10 13.67 -9.44
CA SER A 14 -2.88 13.20 -10.08
C SER A 14 -1.85 12.59 -9.12
N ARG A 15 -1.22 11.51 -9.59
CA ARG A 15 -0.01 10.82 -9.06
C ARG A 15 -0.09 10.39 -7.59
N ASN A 16 0.12 11.32 -6.65
CA ASN A 16 0.04 11.10 -5.20
C ASN A 16 -0.51 12.32 -4.44
N GLN A 17 -1.05 13.33 -5.15
CA GLN A 17 -1.83 14.43 -4.54
C GLN A 17 -3.26 13.96 -4.28
N MET A 18 -3.39 12.85 -3.56
CA MET A 18 -4.67 12.25 -3.25
C MET A 18 -5.14 12.68 -1.88
N SER A 19 -6.45 12.82 -1.75
CA SER A 19 -7.09 13.03 -0.46
C SER A 19 -7.16 11.68 0.24
N ALA A 20 -6.27 11.48 1.22
CA ALA A 20 -6.23 10.22 1.97
C ALA A 20 -7.48 9.98 2.83
N ALA A 21 -8.11 11.06 3.26
CA ALA A 21 -9.44 11.08 3.83
C ALA A 21 -10.24 12.21 3.15
N ASP A 22 -11.52 11.97 2.95
CA ASP A 22 -12.47 12.96 2.50
C ASP A 22 -13.76 12.76 3.29
N GLU A 23 -14.17 13.79 4.02
CA GLU A 23 -15.29 13.73 4.96
C GLU A 23 -16.38 14.75 4.58
N GLN A 24 -16.28 15.36 3.40
CA GLN A 24 -17.13 16.50 3.02
C GLN A 24 -18.40 16.10 2.23
N GLY A 25 -18.72 14.80 2.15
CA GLY A 25 -19.96 14.31 1.53
C GLY A 25 -20.01 14.51 0.01
N HIS A 26 -21.20 14.60 -0.59
CA HIS A 26 -21.31 14.76 -2.05
C HIS A 26 -20.72 16.10 -2.55
N LEU A 27 -19.92 16.04 -3.63
CA LEU A 27 -19.44 17.23 -4.34
C LEU A 27 -20.37 17.50 -5.53
N VAL A 28 -21.01 18.68 -5.54
CA VAL A 28 -21.87 19.08 -6.65
C VAL A 28 -21.01 19.37 -7.89
N ARG A 29 -21.35 18.75 -9.01
CA ARG A 29 -20.63 18.96 -10.27
C ARG A 29 -20.74 20.43 -10.71
N GLY A 30 -19.59 21.05 -10.98
CA GLY A 30 -19.51 22.47 -11.32
C GLY A 30 -19.39 23.40 -10.11
N SER A 31 -19.26 22.85 -8.91
CA SER A 31 -18.88 23.62 -7.72
C SER A 31 -17.52 24.29 -7.93
N THR A 32 -17.37 25.51 -7.40
CA THR A 32 -16.10 26.26 -7.36
C THR A 32 -15.25 25.90 -6.14
N GLU A 33 -15.71 24.96 -5.32
CA GLU A 33 -14.95 24.42 -4.20
C GLU A 33 -13.66 23.76 -4.68
N LYS A 34 -12.53 24.14 -4.07
CA LYS A 34 -11.22 23.52 -4.32
C LYS A 34 -11.09 22.17 -3.60
N ARG A 35 -12.04 21.27 -3.84
CA ARG A 35 -12.07 19.91 -3.31
C ARG A 35 -11.73 18.92 -4.41
N ASN A 36 -11.05 17.84 -4.05
CA ASN A 36 -10.68 16.81 -5.01
C ASN A 36 -11.93 16.01 -5.48
N PRO A 37 -12.35 16.11 -6.76
CA PRO A 37 -13.53 15.40 -7.26
C PRO A 37 -13.32 13.90 -7.48
N THR A 38 -12.09 13.38 -7.32
CA THR A 38 -11.76 11.98 -7.63
C THR A 38 -11.94 11.03 -6.44
N THR A 39 -12.40 11.52 -5.29
CA THR A 39 -12.64 10.67 -4.11
C THR A 39 -13.92 9.87 -4.27
N CYS A 40 -14.06 8.77 -3.53
CA CYS A 40 -15.31 8.00 -3.50
C CYS A 40 -16.45 8.85 -2.93
N VAL A 41 -16.17 9.59 -1.85
CA VAL A 41 -17.13 10.39 -1.09
C VAL A 41 -17.74 11.51 -1.93
N ALA A 42 -16.97 12.11 -2.85
CA ALA A 42 -17.48 13.14 -3.76
C ALA A 42 -18.73 12.70 -4.54
N CYS A 43 -18.91 11.39 -4.78
CA CYS A 43 -20.07 10.85 -5.49
C CYS A 43 -20.96 9.91 -4.65
N HIS A 44 -20.46 9.38 -3.53
CA HIS A 44 -21.12 8.30 -2.77
C HIS A 44 -21.45 8.65 -1.31
N ASP A 45 -21.12 9.86 -0.85
CA ASP A 45 -21.19 10.26 0.57
C ASP A 45 -20.22 9.51 1.49
N ASN A 46 -20.17 9.92 2.76
CA ASN A 46 -19.40 9.27 3.83
C ASN A 46 -20.06 7.99 4.36
N ASN A 47 -21.40 7.91 4.23
CA ASN A 47 -22.21 6.84 4.80
C ASN A 47 -23.02 6.09 3.72
N PRO A 48 -22.35 5.46 2.72
CA PRO A 48 -23.03 4.86 1.57
C PRO A 48 -23.82 3.59 1.92
N HIS A 49 -23.56 2.96 3.07
CA HIS A 49 -24.20 1.69 3.43
C HIS A 49 -25.53 1.93 4.16
N ALA A 50 -26.64 1.50 3.56
CA ALA A 50 -27.99 1.76 4.05
C ALA A 50 -28.54 0.61 4.90
N GLY A 51 -29.37 0.96 5.89
CA GLY A 51 -30.03 0.00 6.78
C GLY A 51 -29.29 -0.24 8.10
N ALA A 52 -30.05 -0.61 9.13
CA ALA A 52 -29.53 -0.78 10.49
C ALA A 52 -28.40 -1.82 10.58
N GLU A 53 -28.48 -2.88 9.78
CA GLU A 53 -27.49 -3.97 9.74
C GLU A 53 -26.14 -3.54 9.15
N GLN A 54 -26.12 -2.50 8.30
CA GLN A 54 -24.92 -2.03 7.61
C GLN A 54 -24.33 -0.74 8.21
N ALA A 55 -25.00 -0.15 9.21
CA ALA A 55 -24.52 1.04 9.91
C ALA A 55 -23.13 0.84 10.54
N LEU A 56 -22.76 -0.40 10.88
CA LEU A 56 -21.42 -0.73 11.36
C LEU A 56 -20.35 -0.53 10.27
N LEU A 57 -20.65 -0.81 9.00
CA LEU A 57 -19.71 -0.60 7.89
C LEU A 57 -19.40 0.89 7.70
N ASN A 58 -20.38 1.76 7.92
CA ASN A 58 -20.16 3.21 7.89
C ASN A 58 -19.16 3.65 8.96
N ARG A 59 -19.14 3.04 10.16
CA ARG A 59 -18.11 3.36 11.18
C ARG A 59 -16.71 2.93 10.78
N HIS A 60 -16.57 1.95 9.88
CA HIS A 60 -15.24 1.55 9.41
C HIS A 60 -14.61 2.64 8.55
N THR A 61 -15.40 3.52 7.92
CA THR A 61 -14.87 4.59 7.06
C THR A 61 -14.09 5.66 7.85
N ASP A 62 -14.19 5.66 9.18
CA ASP A 62 -13.36 6.49 10.08
C ASP A 62 -11.88 6.08 10.06
N LYS A 63 -11.59 4.82 9.74
CA LYS A 63 -10.23 4.26 9.77
C LYS A 63 -9.83 3.53 8.49
N LEU A 64 -10.77 3.07 7.68
CA LEU A 64 -10.52 2.39 6.41
C LEU A 64 -10.88 3.30 5.23
N ALA A 65 -9.99 3.37 4.24
CA ALA A 65 -10.33 3.93 2.95
C ALA A 65 -11.36 3.03 2.24
N CYS A 66 -12.29 3.60 1.46
CA CYS A 66 -13.27 2.81 0.70
C CYS A 66 -12.59 1.74 -0.17
N GLN A 67 -11.45 2.10 -0.75
CA GLN A 67 -10.59 1.24 -1.57
C GLN A 67 -10.17 -0.04 -0.83
N THR A 68 -9.92 0.02 0.47
CA THR A 68 -9.47 -1.13 1.28
C THR A 68 -10.48 -2.27 1.21
N CYS A 69 -11.77 -1.95 1.34
CA CYS A 69 -12.86 -2.93 1.28
C CYS A 69 -13.26 -3.27 -0.16
N HIS A 70 -13.25 -2.29 -1.05
CA HIS A 70 -13.82 -2.43 -2.39
C HIS A 70 -12.83 -2.85 -3.48
N ILE A 71 -11.53 -2.96 -3.17
CA ILE A 71 -10.52 -3.46 -4.11
C ILE A 71 -9.81 -4.66 -3.47
N PRO A 72 -10.46 -5.84 -3.42
CA PRO A 72 -9.94 -7.03 -2.73
C PRO A 72 -8.68 -7.63 -3.39
N ALA A 73 -8.50 -7.37 -4.69
CA ALA A 73 -7.34 -7.77 -5.47
C ALA A 73 -7.15 -6.84 -6.69
N TYR A 74 -5.91 -6.61 -7.09
CA TYR A 74 -5.54 -5.93 -8.34
C TYR A 74 -4.87 -6.90 -9.31
N ALA A 75 -4.49 -6.43 -10.51
CA ALA A 75 -3.87 -7.27 -11.54
C ALA A 75 -4.74 -8.50 -11.93
N ARG A 76 -6.07 -8.30 -12.00
CA ARG A 76 -7.05 -9.36 -12.33
C ARG A 76 -7.01 -9.80 -13.79
N GLY A 77 -6.75 -8.86 -14.71
CA GLY A 77 -6.68 -9.15 -16.15
C GLY A 77 -5.29 -9.54 -16.65
N MET A 78 -4.23 -8.95 -16.07
CA MET A 78 -2.85 -9.15 -16.50
C MET A 78 -1.91 -9.16 -15.30
N ALA A 79 -0.82 -9.92 -15.42
CA ALA A 79 0.20 -9.96 -14.39
C ALA A 79 0.87 -8.59 -14.23
N THR A 80 1.31 -8.32 -13.03
CA THR A 80 2.08 -7.12 -12.71
C THR A 80 3.43 -7.53 -12.13
N LYS A 81 4.48 -6.80 -12.48
CA LYS A 81 5.78 -7.01 -11.84
C LYS A 81 5.65 -6.69 -10.35
N MET A 82 6.17 -7.56 -9.51
CA MET A 82 6.24 -7.37 -8.06
C MET A 82 7.66 -7.02 -7.62
N GLU A 83 8.66 -7.57 -8.32
CA GLU A 83 10.06 -7.29 -8.06
C GLU A 83 10.86 -6.97 -9.31
N TRP A 84 11.90 -6.16 -9.13
CA TRP A 84 12.91 -5.90 -10.15
C TRP A 84 14.30 -5.82 -9.51
N ASP A 85 15.12 -6.85 -9.72
CA ASP A 85 16.50 -6.91 -9.25
C ASP A 85 17.47 -6.53 -10.37
N TRP A 86 17.98 -5.30 -10.34
CA TRP A 86 18.98 -4.84 -11.30
C TRP A 86 20.40 -5.38 -11.04
N SER A 87 20.66 -5.97 -9.86
CA SER A 87 21.99 -6.48 -9.50
C SER A 87 22.46 -7.64 -10.38
N THR A 88 21.54 -8.23 -11.13
CA THR A 88 21.81 -9.31 -12.06
C THR A 88 21.84 -8.87 -13.51
N ALA A 89 21.55 -7.60 -13.80
CA ALA A 89 21.64 -7.05 -15.15
C ALA A 89 23.07 -7.23 -15.72
N GLY A 90 23.16 -7.34 -17.03
CA GLY A 90 24.43 -7.46 -17.73
C GLY A 90 24.90 -8.88 -18.02
N LYS A 91 24.31 -9.93 -17.43
CA LYS A 91 24.72 -11.32 -17.75
C LYS A 91 24.33 -11.68 -19.17
N LEU A 92 25.25 -12.27 -19.91
CA LEU A 92 25.12 -12.71 -21.30
C LEU A 92 25.17 -14.23 -21.38
N ASP A 93 24.80 -14.77 -22.55
CA ASP A 93 24.97 -16.21 -22.82
C ASP A 93 26.45 -16.56 -23.03
N ASP A 94 26.75 -17.85 -23.18
CA ASP A 94 28.12 -18.34 -23.41
C ASP A 94 28.78 -17.79 -24.68
N LYS A 95 28.00 -17.18 -25.59
CA LYS A 95 28.45 -16.58 -26.84
C LYS A 95 28.50 -15.05 -26.77
N GLY A 96 28.23 -14.46 -25.61
CA GLY A 96 28.24 -13.01 -25.40
C GLY A 96 26.99 -12.29 -25.94
N HIS A 97 25.89 -13.00 -26.19
CA HIS A 97 24.63 -12.38 -26.62
C HIS A 97 23.69 -12.10 -25.45
N ARG A 98 22.75 -11.18 -25.68
CA ARG A 98 21.66 -10.86 -24.76
C ARG A 98 20.85 -12.12 -24.43
N LEU A 99 20.71 -12.36 -23.14
CA LEU A 99 19.78 -13.31 -22.57
C LEU A 99 18.42 -12.63 -22.33
N GLN A 100 17.35 -13.31 -22.72
CA GLN A 100 15.98 -12.99 -22.35
C GLN A 100 15.28 -14.29 -22.01
N ILE A 101 14.92 -14.46 -20.73
CA ILE A 101 14.35 -15.70 -20.22
C ILE A 101 12.89 -15.43 -19.85
N LYS A 102 12.01 -16.29 -20.34
CA LYS A 102 10.58 -16.24 -20.05
C LYS A 102 10.21 -17.27 -19.00
N GLY A 103 9.33 -16.87 -18.08
CA GLY A 103 8.67 -17.76 -17.14
C GLY A 103 7.59 -18.60 -17.82
N SER A 104 7.01 -19.54 -17.06
CA SER A 104 5.93 -20.42 -17.52
C SER A 104 4.65 -19.66 -17.90
N ASP A 105 4.47 -18.45 -17.39
CA ASP A 105 3.34 -17.55 -17.66
C ASP A 105 3.58 -16.61 -18.87
N GLY A 106 4.73 -16.76 -19.56
CA GLY A 106 5.12 -15.99 -20.73
C GLY A 106 5.76 -14.63 -20.43
N ASN A 107 5.79 -14.21 -19.17
CA ASN A 107 6.44 -12.97 -18.76
C ASN A 107 7.96 -13.13 -18.73
N ASP A 108 8.70 -12.05 -19.03
CA ASP A 108 10.16 -12.07 -18.89
C ASP A 108 10.51 -12.14 -17.40
N ILE A 109 11.23 -13.18 -16.98
CA ILE A 109 11.75 -13.35 -15.62
C ILE A 109 13.20 -12.88 -15.51
N TYR A 110 13.90 -12.76 -16.64
CA TYR A 110 15.23 -12.17 -16.73
C TYR A 110 15.46 -11.53 -18.11
N ASP A 111 16.18 -10.40 -18.14
CA ASP A 111 16.68 -9.77 -19.36
C ASP A 111 18.06 -9.15 -19.09
N SER A 112 19.09 -9.41 -19.91
CA SER A 112 20.42 -8.78 -19.73
C SER A 112 20.35 -7.27 -19.63
N LYS A 113 19.35 -6.64 -20.24
CA LYS A 113 19.14 -5.18 -20.19
C LYS A 113 18.70 -4.68 -18.83
N LYS A 114 18.14 -5.54 -17.97
CA LYS A 114 17.31 -5.12 -16.84
C LYS A 114 17.49 -5.95 -15.57
N GLY A 115 18.00 -7.17 -15.65
CA GLY A 115 18.11 -8.10 -14.52
C GLY A 115 16.87 -8.96 -14.35
N ASP A 116 16.61 -9.41 -13.12
CA ASP A 116 15.54 -10.35 -12.79
C ASP A 116 14.22 -9.66 -12.44
N PHE A 117 13.12 -10.37 -12.69
CA PHE A 117 11.75 -9.94 -12.40
C PHE A 117 10.93 -11.04 -11.74
N SER A 118 10.05 -10.65 -10.83
CA SER A 118 8.93 -11.49 -10.38
C SER A 118 7.60 -10.88 -10.80
N TRP A 119 6.59 -11.74 -11.00
CA TRP A 119 5.29 -11.34 -11.51
C TRP A 119 4.17 -12.06 -10.75
N GLU A 120 3.06 -11.35 -10.56
CA GLU A 120 1.87 -11.94 -9.94
C GLU A 120 0.58 -11.46 -10.61
N LYS A 121 -0.47 -12.27 -10.51
CA LYS A 121 -1.85 -11.98 -10.92
C LYS A 121 -2.77 -12.07 -9.71
N TYR A 122 -3.90 -11.36 -9.74
CA TYR A 122 -4.89 -11.36 -8.65
C TYR A 122 -4.27 -11.03 -7.29
N VAL A 123 -3.40 -10.02 -7.28
CA VAL A 123 -2.57 -9.68 -6.12
C VAL A 123 -3.42 -9.05 -5.03
N ILE A 124 -3.26 -9.56 -3.81
CA ILE A 124 -3.83 -8.96 -2.60
C ILE A 124 -3.00 -7.71 -2.26
N PRO A 125 -3.61 -6.52 -2.11
CA PRO A 125 -2.87 -5.33 -1.69
C PRO A 125 -2.25 -5.51 -0.30
N GLU A 126 -1.11 -4.86 -0.09
CA GLU A 126 -0.59 -4.61 1.26
C GLU A 126 -1.26 -3.36 1.83
N TYR A 127 -1.57 -3.38 3.12
CA TYR A 127 -2.34 -2.31 3.76
C TYR A 127 -1.45 -1.49 4.68
N GLN A 128 -1.58 -0.16 4.63
CA GLN A 128 -0.82 0.74 5.50
C GLN A 128 -1.60 2.01 5.82
N TRP A 129 -1.27 2.64 6.95
CA TRP A 129 -1.78 3.97 7.28
C TRP A 129 -1.26 5.00 6.30
N PHE A 130 -2.16 5.87 5.84
CA PHE A 130 -1.82 6.95 4.94
C PHE A 130 -2.66 8.19 5.23
N ASN A 131 -2.00 9.34 5.33
CA ASN A 131 -2.59 10.65 5.62
C ASN A 131 -2.48 11.66 4.47
N GLY A 132 -2.04 11.23 3.30
CA GLY A 132 -1.93 12.08 2.10
C GLY A 132 -0.51 12.60 1.86
N ALA A 133 0.36 12.55 2.88
CA ALA A 133 1.74 13.00 2.75
C ALA A 133 2.67 11.84 2.35
N VAL A 134 3.59 12.13 1.44
CA VAL A 134 4.60 11.18 0.96
C VAL A 134 5.96 11.85 1.01
N ILE A 135 6.91 11.22 1.68
CA ILE A 135 8.32 11.61 1.63
C ILE A 135 8.97 10.87 0.47
N TRP A 136 9.72 11.58 -0.36
CA TRP A 136 10.36 11.03 -1.56
C TRP A 136 11.86 10.94 -1.36
N THR A 137 12.44 9.81 -1.76
CA THR A 137 13.88 9.73 -1.99
C THR A 137 14.21 10.50 -3.26
N LEU A 138 15.11 11.48 -3.14
CA LEU A 138 15.59 12.31 -4.23
C LEU A 138 17.01 11.89 -4.63
N ALA A 139 17.50 12.42 -5.75
CA ALA A 139 18.81 12.03 -6.31
C ALA A 139 20.01 12.35 -5.38
N ASP A 140 19.86 13.31 -4.48
CA ASP A 140 20.86 13.71 -3.49
C ASP A 140 20.65 13.07 -2.11
N THR A 141 19.53 12.37 -1.89
CA THR A 141 19.26 11.67 -0.62
C THR A 141 20.37 10.68 -0.30
N ARG A 142 20.86 10.76 0.94
CA ARG A 142 21.82 9.82 1.53
C ARG A 142 21.08 8.79 2.39
N PHE A 143 21.50 7.53 2.35
CA PHE A 143 20.84 6.44 3.07
C PHE A 143 21.83 5.39 3.58
N ASP A 144 21.40 4.53 4.51
CA ASP A 144 22.13 3.33 4.90
C ASP A 144 21.85 2.21 3.88
N PRO A 145 22.85 1.70 3.14
CA PRO A 145 22.65 0.66 2.14
C PRO A 145 22.32 -0.72 2.74
N ASN A 146 22.40 -0.89 4.07
CA ASN A 146 22.02 -2.13 4.75
C ASN A 146 20.52 -2.18 5.09
N GLU A 147 19.81 -1.07 4.97
CA GLU A 147 18.37 -1.00 5.15
C GLU A 147 17.63 -1.03 3.81
N ILE A 148 16.34 -1.37 3.84
CA ILE A 148 15.49 -1.24 2.65
C ILE A 148 15.20 0.24 2.42
N LEU A 149 15.72 0.78 1.31
CA LEU A 149 15.48 2.15 0.92
C LEU A 149 14.05 2.33 0.38
N LYS A 150 13.25 3.13 1.09
CA LYS A 150 11.93 3.54 0.62
C LYS A 150 12.06 4.63 -0.44
N ILE A 151 11.78 4.30 -1.69
CA ILE A 151 11.74 5.28 -2.79
C ILE A 151 10.67 6.33 -2.52
N ASN A 152 9.56 5.90 -1.93
CA ASN A 152 8.58 6.77 -1.32
C ASN A 152 8.12 6.19 0.03
N ALA A 153 7.98 7.06 1.03
CA ALA A 153 7.51 6.70 2.35
C ALA A 153 6.15 7.36 2.59
N PHE A 154 5.10 6.54 2.57
CA PHE A 154 3.75 6.96 2.90
C PHE A 154 3.70 7.32 4.38
N GLN A 155 3.19 8.51 4.69
CA GLN A 155 3.06 8.99 6.05
C GLN A 155 1.66 8.71 6.58
N GLY A 156 1.53 8.46 7.88
CA GLY A 156 0.26 8.21 8.53
C GLY A 156 0.45 7.45 9.84
N SER A 157 -0.55 7.53 10.72
CA SER A 157 -0.56 6.78 11.97
C SER A 157 -2.01 6.55 12.42
N PRO A 158 -2.27 5.54 13.26
CA PRO A 158 -3.61 5.30 13.81
C PRO A 158 -4.15 6.50 14.61
N ASP A 159 -3.27 7.34 15.15
CA ASP A 159 -3.57 8.36 16.16
C ASP A 159 -3.59 9.80 15.63
N ASP A 160 -3.24 10.04 14.35
CA ASP A 160 -3.17 11.41 13.81
C ASP A 160 -4.52 12.02 13.42
N GLY A 161 -5.62 11.28 13.58
CA GLY A 161 -6.99 11.72 13.32
C GLY A 161 -7.36 11.91 11.84
N LYS A 162 -6.39 11.86 10.92
CA LYS A 162 -6.58 12.12 9.48
C LYS A 162 -6.18 10.95 8.59
N SER A 163 -5.47 9.96 9.14
CA SER A 163 -5.08 8.77 8.39
C SER A 163 -6.26 7.84 8.15
N ARG A 164 -6.19 7.13 7.04
CA ARG A 164 -6.96 5.92 6.77
C ARG A 164 -6.01 4.79 6.42
N ILE A 165 -6.45 3.55 6.58
CA ILE A 165 -5.75 2.37 6.07
C ILE A 165 -6.09 2.24 4.60
N TRP A 166 -5.06 2.28 3.76
CA TRP A 166 -5.15 2.23 2.31
C TRP A 166 -4.58 0.93 1.74
N PRO A 167 -5.17 0.37 0.66
CA PRO A 167 -4.57 -0.72 -0.08
C PRO A 167 -3.48 -0.18 -0.99
N THR A 168 -2.32 -0.81 -0.97
CA THR A 168 -1.16 -0.41 -1.77
C THR A 168 -0.56 -1.60 -2.50
N LYS A 169 -0.08 -1.36 -3.72
CA LYS A 169 0.92 -2.21 -4.35
C LYS A 169 2.26 -1.81 -3.79
N VAL A 170 2.95 -2.76 -3.18
CA VAL A 170 4.34 -2.60 -2.79
C VAL A 170 5.21 -3.29 -3.83
N PHE A 171 6.08 -2.52 -4.46
CA PHE A 171 7.03 -3.01 -5.44
C PHE A 171 8.41 -3.02 -4.82
N ARG A 172 9.06 -4.18 -4.84
CA ARG A 172 10.38 -4.36 -4.26
C ARG A 172 11.42 -4.46 -5.37
N GLY A 173 12.69 -4.29 -5.04
CA GLY A 173 13.74 -4.44 -6.02
C GLY A 173 15.12 -4.22 -5.44
N LYS A 174 16.13 -4.31 -6.30
CA LYS A 174 17.47 -3.81 -6.00
C LYS A 174 17.89 -2.83 -7.07
N GLN A 175 18.32 -1.65 -6.67
CA GLN A 175 18.69 -0.57 -7.56
C GLN A 175 20.16 -0.21 -7.38
N MET A 176 20.77 0.30 -8.45
CA MET A 176 22.16 0.75 -8.44
C MET A 176 22.29 1.99 -7.54
N TYR A 177 23.38 2.05 -6.78
CA TYR A 177 23.76 3.23 -6.01
C TYR A 177 25.28 3.41 -6.01
N ASP A 178 25.74 4.60 -5.64
CA ASP A 178 27.16 4.90 -5.46
C ASP A 178 27.61 4.41 -4.08
N LYS A 179 28.50 3.41 -4.03
CA LYS A 179 28.94 2.76 -2.79
C LYS A 179 29.60 3.70 -1.77
N VAL A 180 30.28 4.73 -2.26
CA VAL A 180 31.04 5.65 -1.41
C VAL A 180 30.15 6.80 -0.99
N ASN A 181 29.36 7.33 -1.93
CA ASN A 181 28.50 8.48 -1.67
C ASN A 181 27.17 8.10 -1.01
N ASN A 182 26.76 6.83 -1.00
CA ASN A 182 25.50 6.35 -0.42
C ASN A 182 24.26 7.07 -0.96
N ASN A 183 24.20 7.29 -2.28
CA ASN A 183 23.04 7.82 -2.98
C ASN A 183 22.74 7.03 -4.25
N LEU A 184 21.47 7.08 -4.69
CA LEU A 184 21.05 6.46 -5.94
C LEU A 184 21.78 7.11 -7.12
N VAL A 185 22.08 6.31 -8.13
CA VAL A 185 22.76 6.78 -9.34
C VAL A 185 21.79 6.92 -10.51
N VAL A 186 22.15 7.80 -11.44
CA VAL A 186 21.51 7.90 -12.75
C VAL A 186 22.27 6.97 -13.70
N THR A 187 21.54 6.06 -14.34
CA THR A 187 22.11 5.08 -15.27
C THR A 187 21.70 5.42 -16.69
N SER A 188 22.66 5.50 -17.62
CA SER A 188 22.37 5.62 -19.05
C SER A 188 21.77 4.31 -19.55
N LEU A 189 20.49 4.32 -19.90
CA LEU A 189 19.78 3.10 -20.32
C LEU A 189 19.75 2.95 -21.83
N SER A 190 19.61 4.05 -22.57
CA SER A 190 19.47 4.04 -24.04
C SER A 190 20.13 5.22 -24.75
N ASP A 191 20.78 6.13 -24.02
CA ASP A 191 21.13 7.46 -24.51
C ASP A 191 22.30 7.44 -25.50
N ASP A 192 23.21 6.48 -25.35
CA ASP A 192 24.43 6.38 -26.15
C ASP A 192 24.78 4.93 -26.48
N LYS A 193 25.21 4.67 -27.72
CA LYS A 193 25.51 3.31 -28.19
C LYS A 193 26.74 2.69 -27.53
N GLU A 194 27.67 3.48 -27.02
CA GLU A 194 28.90 2.97 -26.43
C GLU A 194 28.78 2.67 -24.94
N SER A 195 27.90 3.38 -24.22
CA SER A 195 27.79 3.31 -22.77
C SER A 195 26.45 2.83 -22.24
N ALA A 196 25.37 2.88 -23.04
CA ALA A 196 24.04 2.53 -22.54
C ALA A 196 23.92 1.05 -22.15
N LEU A 197 23.29 0.81 -20.99
CA LEU A 197 23.11 -0.53 -20.43
C LEU A 197 22.31 -1.45 -21.36
N TRP A 198 21.32 -0.92 -22.09
CA TRP A 198 20.49 -1.75 -22.97
C TRP A 198 21.17 -2.16 -24.29
N ILE A 199 22.41 -1.73 -24.50
CA ILE A 199 23.21 -1.99 -25.71
C ILE A 199 24.47 -2.76 -25.36
N ASN A 200 25.24 -2.28 -24.37
CA ASN A 200 26.54 -2.84 -24.01
C ASN A 200 26.50 -3.81 -22.83
N TYR A 201 25.39 -3.82 -22.08
CA TYR A 201 25.20 -4.73 -20.93
C TYR A 201 26.22 -4.53 -19.79
N ASP A 202 26.92 -3.39 -19.78
CA ASP A 202 27.89 -3.01 -18.77
C ASP A 202 27.29 -1.96 -17.81
N VAL A 203 27.08 -2.37 -16.55
CA VAL A 203 26.44 -1.53 -15.53
C VAL A 203 27.34 -0.38 -15.10
N GLU A 204 28.63 -0.61 -14.88
CA GLU A 204 29.55 0.42 -14.38
C GLU A 204 29.73 1.52 -15.42
N LYS A 205 29.91 1.13 -16.70
CA LYS A 205 30.00 2.06 -17.82
C LYS A 205 28.73 2.89 -17.98
N ALA A 206 27.56 2.26 -17.85
CA ALA A 206 26.27 2.94 -17.95
C ALA A 206 26.01 3.92 -16.81
N VAL A 207 26.39 3.57 -15.58
CA VAL A 207 26.31 4.46 -14.41
C VAL A 207 27.26 5.64 -14.56
N ALA A 208 28.52 5.41 -14.93
CA ALA A 208 29.48 6.48 -15.13
C ALA A 208 29.00 7.50 -16.19
N ALA A 209 28.45 7.00 -17.30
CA ALA A 209 27.87 7.85 -18.35
C ALA A 209 26.63 8.60 -17.85
N GLY A 210 25.69 7.92 -17.19
CA GLY A 210 24.46 8.52 -16.68
C GLY A 210 24.71 9.61 -15.63
N MET A 211 25.64 9.37 -14.70
CA MET A 211 26.04 10.36 -13.69
C MET A 211 26.73 11.57 -14.32
N LYS A 212 27.60 11.35 -15.32
CA LYS A 212 28.23 12.43 -16.09
C LYS A 212 27.19 13.29 -16.81
N ILE A 213 26.22 12.67 -17.48
CA ILE A 213 25.13 13.36 -18.18
C ILE A 213 24.29 14.16 -17.18
N ALA A 214 23.99 13.59 -16.02
CA ALA A 214 23.22 14.24 -14.96
C ALA A 214 24.01 15.36 -14.23
N GLY A 215 25.30 15.53 -14.50
CA GLY A 215 26.17 16.47 -13.80
C GLY A 215 26.29 16.17 -12.31
N LYS A 216 26.22 14.89 -11.91
CA LYS A 216 26.28 14.45 -10.51
C LYS A 216 27.63 13.79 -10.20
N PRO A 217 28.19 14.00 -8.98
CA PRO A 217 29.40 13.30 -8.55
C PRO A 217 29.19 11.78 -8.55
N TYR A 218 30.20 11.05 -9.00
CA TYR A 218 30.23 9.58 -8.97
C TYR A 218 31.61 9.13 -8.50
N SER A 219 31.64 8.21 -7.54
CA SER A 219 32.88 7.70 -6.94
C SER A 219 33.66 6.75 -7.86
N GLY A 220 32.98 6.16 -8.85
CA GLY A 220 33.53 5.06 -9.63
C GLY A 220 33.05 3.68 -9.17
N GLU A 221 32.39 3.58 -8.01
CA GLU A 221 31.98 2.29 -7.43
C GLU A 221 30.46 2.12 -7.40
N VAL A 222 29.95 1.13 -8.13
CA VAL A 222 28.53 0.75 -8.11
C VAL A 222 28.27 -0.29 -7.03
N GLY A 223 27.20 -0.09 -6.26
CA GLY A 223 26.58 -1.09 -5.40
C GLY A 223 25.12 -1.26 -5.74
N PHE A 224 24.48 -2.21 -5.06
CA PHE A 224 23.04 -2.45 -5.19
C PHE A 224 22.41 -2.41 -3.80
N VAL A 225 21.33 -1.64 -3.67
CA VAL A 225 20.58 -1.49 -2.42
C VAL A 225 19.18 -2.05 -2.62
N ALA A 226 18.65 -2.72 -1.60
CA ALA A 226 17.26 -3.16 -1.59
C ALA A 226 16.34 -1.93 -1.52
N THR A 227 15.30 -1.90 -2.35
CA THR A 227 14.39 -0.76 -2.44
C THR A 227 12.95 -1.21 -2.40
N GLU A 228 12.09 -0.33 -1.90
CA GLU A 228 10.65 -0.49 -1.93
C GLU A 228 9.99 0.79 -2.44
N MET A 229 8.93 0.64 -3.24
CA MET A 229 8.06 1.74 -3.67
C MET A 229 6.59 1.32 -3.55
N SER A 230 5.80 2.11 -2.82
CA SER A 230 4.38 1.90 -2.65
C SER A 230 3.56 2.73 -3.65
N TRP A 231 2.52 2.13 -4.24
CA TRP A 231 1.49 2.85 -4.98
C TRP A 231 0.11 2.57 -4.40
N PRO A 232 -0.73 3.59 -4.22
CA PRO A 232 -2.08 3.41 -3.75
C PRO A 232 -2.92 2.75 -4.85
N ILE A 233 -3.74 1.78 -4.47
CA ILE A 233 -4.66 1.11 -5.40
C ILE A 233 -6.00 1.84 -5.36
N THR A 234 -6.30 2.54 -6.46
CA THR A 234 -7.47 3.42 -6.58
C THR A 234 -8.47 3.01 -7.65
N HIS A 235 -8.12 2.00 -8.46
CA HIS A 235 -8.90 1.49 -9.56
C HIS A 235 -9.21 0.01 -9.37
N MET A 236 -10.03 -0.57 -10.25
CA MET A 236 -10.49 -1.96 -10.13
C MET A 236 -11.40 -2.18 -8.91
N VAL A 237 -12.22 -1.18 -8.55
CA VAL A 237 -13.35 -1.38 -7.62
C VAL A 237 -14.16 -2.60 -8.09
N ALA A 238 -14.34 -3.56 -7.19
CA ALA A 238 -15.10 -4.78 -7.46
C ALA A 238 -16.61 -4.52 -7.30
N PRO A 239 -17.47 -5.40 -7.86
CA PRO A 239 -18.89 -5.45 -7.49
C PRO A 239 -19.05 -5.53 -5.97
N LYS A 240 -20.18 -5.02 -5.46
CA LYS A 240 -20.42 -4.94 -4.00
C LYS A 240 -20.43 -6.32 -3.33
N GLU A 241 -20.81 -7.35 -4.06
CA GLU A 241 -20.86 -8.75 -3.64
C GLU A 241 -19.45 -9.34 -3.41
N ASP A 242 -18.44 -8.75 -4.06
CA ASP A 242 -17.03 -9.15 -3.98
C ASP A 242 -16.21 -8.25 -3.04
N ALA A 243 -16.85 -7.27 -2.39
CA ALA A 243 -16.20 -6.45 -1.38
C ALA A 243 -15.75 -7.31 -0.19
N LEU A 244 -14.72 -6.87 0.52
CA LEU A 244 -14.20 -7.62 1.66
C LEU A 244 -15.27 -7.82 2.74
N ALA A 245 -15.47 -9.08 3.12
CA ALA A 245 -16.32 -9.47 4.23
C ALA A 245 -15.57 -9.39 5.58
N CYS A 246 -16.33 -9.28 6.68
CA CYS A 246 -15.80 -9.08 8.03
C CYS A 246 -14.69 -10.08 8.39
N ALA A 247 -14.90 -11.37 8.12
CA ALA A 247 -13.97 -12.45 8.46
C ALA A 247 -12.65 -12.40 7.69
N GLN A 248 -12.57 -11.65 6.58
CA GLN A 248 -11.31 -11.48 5.85
C GLN A 248 -10.35 -10.56 6.60
N CYS A 249 -10.86 -9.63 7.42
CA CYS A 249 -10.05 -8.74 8.26
C CYS A 249 -9.99 -9.20 9.72
N HIS A 250 -11.12 -9.62 10.30
CA HIS A 250 -11.28 -9.98 11.71
C HIS A 250 -10.88 -11.44 12.01
N LYS A 251 -9.70 -11.86 11.57
CA LYS A 251 -9.07 -13.13 11.94
C LYS A 251 -7.57 -12.92 12.16
N PRO A 252 -6.87 -13.77 12.94
CA PRO A 252 -5.44 -13.58 13.24
C PRO A 252 -4.57 -13.35 11.99
N GLU A 253 -4.79 -14.15 10.95
CA GLU A 253 -4.11 -14.00 9.64
C GLU A 253 -5.00 -13.25 8.63
N GLY A 254 -5.63 -12.17 9.08
CA GLY A 254 -6.52 -11.33 8.29
C GLY A 254 -5.79 -10.35 7.39
N ARG A 255 -6.54 -9.62 6.55
CA ARG A 255 -6.00 -8.61 5.63
C ARG A 255 -5.16 -7.53 6.33
N LEU A 256 -5.53 -7.16 7.55
CA LEU A 256 -4.91 -6.06 8.29
C LEU A 256 -3.89 -6.53 9.35
N LYS A 257 -3.44 -7.80 9.30
CA LYS A 257 -2.60 -8.39 10.33
C LYS A 257 -1.28 -7.63 10.58
N ASP A 258 -0.69 -7.07 9.52
CA ASP A 258 0.59 -6.36 9.57
C ASP A 258 0.40 -4.84 9.76
N VAL A 259 -0.85 -4.37 9.90
CA VAL A 259 -1.13 -2.94 10.11
C VAL A 259 -1.00 -2.60 11.59
N PRO A 260 -0.04 -1.75 11.98
CA PRO A 260 0.20 -1.44 13.37
C PRO A 260 -0.93 -0.59 13.98
N GLY A 261 -1.14 -0.75 15.28
CA GLY A 261 -2.02 0.11 16.09
C GLY A 261 -3.51 0.02 15.77
N VAL A 262 -3.96 -1.06 15.11
CA VAL A 262 -5.38 -1.37 14.96
C VAL A 262 -5.82 -2.29 16.09
N TYR A 263 -6.76 -1.83 16.93
CA TYR A 263 -7.49 -2.74 17.80
C TYR A 263 -8.59 -3.42 17.00
N MET A 264 -8.43 -4.72 16.73
CA MET A 264 -9.42 -5.52 16.02
C MET A 264 -10.03 -6.56 16.97
N PRO A 265 -11.34 -6.46 17.26
CA PRO A 265 -12.05 -7.51 17.97
C PRO A 265 -11.85 -8.86 17.27
N GLY A 266 -11.46 -9.88 18.05
CA GLY A 266 -11.26 -11.25 17.57
C GLY A 266 -9.84 -11.59 17.08
N THR A 267 -8.90 -10.63 17.04
CA THR A 267 -7.51 -10.90 16.61
C THR A 267 -6.49 -10.56 17.68
N ASN A 268 -6.64 -9.39 18.31
CA ASN A 268 -5.70 -8.89 19.32
C ASN A 268 -6.28 -9.17 20.71
N THR A 269 -6.17 -10.42 21.16
CA THR A 269 -6.45 -10.78 22.54
C THR A 269 -5.37 -10.14 23.42
N THR A 270 -5.81 -9.35 24.39
CA THR A 270 -4.93 -8.80 25.42
C THR A 270 -5.25 -9.59 26.67
N PRO A 271 -4.43 -10.57 27.08
CA PRO A 271 -4.83 -11.55 28.11
C PRO A 271 -5.30 -10.93 29.43
N LEU A 272 -4.79 -9.74 29.76
CA LEU A 272 -5.23 -8.96 30.92
C LEU A 272 -6.64 -8.38 30.75
N LEU A 273 -6.90 -7.72 29.62
CA LEU A 273 -8.22 -7.16 29.29
C LEU A 273 -9.26 -8.25 29.11
N ASP A 274 -8.89 -9.38 28.50
CA ASP A 274 -9.79 -10.54 28.37
C ASP A 274 -10.17 -11.09 29.76
N LYS A 275 -9.18 -11.29 30.65
CA LYS A 275 -9.43 -11.70 32.03
C LYS A 275 -10.32 -10.71 32.78
N LEU A 276 -10.02 -9.41 32.68
CA LEU A 276 -10.82 -8.36 33.31
C LEU A 276 -12.25 -8.34 32.75
N GLY A 277 -12.42 -8.47 31.44
CA GLY A 277 -13.71 -8.54 30.77
C GLY A 277 -14.54 -9.74 31.26
N PHE A 278 -13.94 -10.93 31.34
CA PHE A 278 -14.62 -12.12 31.85
C PHE A 278 -14.93 -12.03 33.36
N ILE A 279 -14.07 -11.39 34.16
CA ILE A 279 -14.35 -11.12 35.58
C ILE A 279 -15.58 -10.20 35.71
N VAL A 280 -15.64 -9.12 34.94
CA VAL A 280 -16.80 -8.20 34.95
C VAL A 280 -18.07 -8.92 34.51
N ALA A 281 -17.99 -9.74 33.46
CA ALA A 281 -19.12 -10.53 32.99
C ALA A 281 -19.61 -11.51 34.08
N LEU A 282 -18.70 -12.21 34.77
CA LEU A 282 -19.02 -13.11 35.87
C LEU A 282 -19.67 -12.37 37.04
N LEU A 283 -19.11 -11.23 37.47
CA LEU A 283 -19.67 -10.41 38.55
C LEU A 283 -21.08 -9.91 38.20
N THR A 284 -21.30 -9.52 36.94
CA THR A 284 -22.62 -9.11 36.44
C THR A 284 -23.61 -10.27 36.51
N LEU A 285 -23.21 -11.47 36.06
CA LEU A 285 -24.04 -12.66 36.14
C LEU A 285 -24.41 -13.00 37.60
N VAL A 286 -23.43 -12.98 38.51
CA VAL A 286 -23.65 -13.19 39.95
C VAL A 286 -24.64 -12.17 40.51
N GLY A 287 -24.51 -10.89 40.14
CA GLY A 287 -25.44 -9.83 40.55
C GLY A 287 -26.87 -10.09 40.07
N VAL A 288 -27.05 -10.47 38.80
CA VAL A 288 -28.37 -10.80 38.22
C VAL A 288 -29.00 -12.01 38.89
N LEU A 289 -28.22 -13.08 39.10
CA LEU A 289 -28.69 -14.29 39.78
C LEU A 289 -29.03 -14.01 41.25
N GLY A 290 -28.20 -13.23 41.94
CA GLY A 290 -28.45 -12.80 43.33
C GLY A 290 -29.73 -11.99 43.45
N HIS A 291 -29.93 -11.01 42.56
CA HIS A 291 -31.17 -10.22 42.49
C HIS A 291 -32.39 -11.10 42.19
N GLY A 292 -32.24 -12.07 41.27
CA GLY A 292 -33.28 -13.06 40.97
C GLY A 292 -33.63 -13.94 42.17
N ALA A 293 -32.63 -14.42 42.92
CA ALA A 293 -32.82 -15.22 44.12
C ALA A 293 -33.52 -14.42 45.23
N ILE A 294 -33.11 -13.17 45.47
CA ILE A 294 -33.77 -12.27 46.43
C ILE A 294 -35.25 -12.11 46.08
N ARG A 295 -35.57 -11.82 44.81
CA ARG A 295 -36.96 -11.72 44.33
C ARG A 295 -37.75 -13.01 44.58
N TYR A 296 -37.15 -14.17 44.31
CA TYR A 296 -37.78 -15.47 44.53
C TYR A 296 -38.10 -15.73 46.01
N PHE A 297 -37.13 -15.49 46.91
CA PHE A 297 -37.33 -15.72 48.35
C PHE A 297 -38.30 -14.70 48.97
N MET A 298 -38.29 -13.44 48.53
CA MET A 298 -39.27 -12.44 48.98
C MET A 298 -40.69 -12.80 48.54
N TYR A 299 -40.87 -13.27 47.30
CA TYR A 299 -42.17 -13.76 46.83
C TYR A 299 -42.67 -14.96 47.65
N LYS A 300 -41.78 -15.90 48.01
CA LYS A 300 -42.13 -17.08 48.79
C LYS A 300 -42.46 -16.78 50.26
N LYS A 301 -41.91 -15.70 50.84
CA LYS A 301 -42.23 -15.22 52.20
C LYS A 301 -43.49 -14.36 52.28
N GLY A 302 -43.95 -13.81 51.15
CA GLY A 302 -45.19 -13.02 51.06
C GLY A 302 -46.45 -13.86 50.75
N LYS A 303 -46.30 -15.18 50.61
CA LYS A 303 -47.37 -16.18 50.62
C LYS A 303 -47.37 -16.89 51.96
#